data_AF-W1YNG3-F1
#
_entry.id   AF-W1YNG3-F1
#
_cell.length_a   1.000
_cell.length_b   1.000
_cell.length_c   1.000
_cell.angle_alpha   90.00
_cell.angle_beta   90.00
_cell.angle_gamma   90.00
#
_symmetry.space_group_name_H-M   'P 1'
#
loop_
_entity.id
_entity.type
_entity.pdbx_description
1 polymer ?
#
loop_
_entity_poly.entity_id
_entity_poly.type
_entity_poly.pdbx_seq_one_letter_code
_entity_poly.pdbx_strand_id
1 'polypeptide(L)' 'GRLYGQAEPGRYDRVLVDAPCSGLGSLRRRPEARWRRQPTDVAELAELQRELLVSALAAVRVGGLVAYVT' A
#
# COMPACT_ATOMS: atom_id res chain seq x y z
N GLY A 1 -9.95 -2.06 -0.44
CA GLY A 1 -8.70 -1.36 -0.79
C GLY A 1 -8.85 -0.63 -2.11
N ARG A 2 -8.70 -1.36 -3.22
CA ARG A 2 -8.62 -0.80 -4.58
C ARG A 2 -9.87 -0.07 -5.10
N LEU A 3 -11.04 -0.32 -4.51
CA LEU A 3 -12.32 0.19 -5.01
C LEU A 3 -12.83 1.44 -4.27
N TYR A 4 -12.24 1.79 -3.11
CA TYR A 4 -12.78 2.87 -2.28
C TYR A 4 -12.76 4.23 -2.99
N GLY A 5 -11.72 4.51 -3.76
CA GLY A 5 -11.64 5.74 -4.55
C GLY A 5 -12.71 5.87 -5.64
N GLN A 6 -13.26 4.75 -6.12
CA GLN A 6 -14.36 4.76 -7.09
C GLN A 6 -15.72 4.80 -6.40
N ALA A 7 -15.89 4.03 -5.32
CA ALA A 7 -17.15 3.95 -4.60
C ALA A 7 -17.46 5.23 -3.81
N GLU A 8 -16.44 5.89 -3.27
CA GLU A 8 -16.57 7.01 -2.33
C GLU A 8 -15.55 8.12 -2.63
N PRO A 9 -15.60 8.72 -3.84
CA PRO A 9 -14.63 9.71 -4.27
C PRO A 9 -14.68 10.96 -3.41
N GLY A 10 -13.52 11.43 -2.96
CA GLY A 10 -13.40 12.66 -2.17
C GLY A 10 -14.13 12.65 -0.82
N ARG A 11 -14.49 11.49 -0.29
CA ARG A 11 -15.29 11.38 0.94
C ARG A 11 -14.46 11.56 2.22
N TYR A 12 -13.15 11.29 2.16
CA TYR A 12 -12.31 11.22 3.35
C TYR A 12 -11.41 12.45 3.50
N ASP A 13 -11.26 12.97 4.72
CA ASP A 13 -10.26 14.00 5.03
C ASP A 13 -8.83 13.45 5.06
N ARG A 14 -8.69 12.21 5.54
CA ARG A 14 -7.40 11.53 5.71
C ARG A 14 -7.53 10.05 5.38
N VAL A 15 -6.54 9.51 4.68
CA VAL A 15 -6.46 8.08 4.35
C VAL A 15 -5.08 7.56 4.71
N LEU A 16 -5.02 6.39 5.35
CA LEU A 16 -3.77 5.66 5.60
C LEU A 16 -3.73 4.43 4.70
N VAL A 17 -2.66 4.31 3.92
CA VAL A 17 -2.30 3.12 3.17
C VAL A 17 -1.14 2.43 3.88
N ASP A 18 -1.48 1.45 4.70
CA ASP A 18 -0.52 0.48 5.23
C ASP A 18 -0.35 -0.63 4.19
N ALA A 19 0.67 -0.49 3.36
CA ALA A 19 0.78 -1.22 2.11
C ALA A 19 1.53 -2.54 2.32
N PRO A 20 1.03 -3.66 1.77
CA PRO A 20 1.73 -4.94 1.86
C PRO A 20 3.08 -4.84 1.13
N CYS A 21 4.17 -5.05 1.85
CA CYS A 21 5.53 -4.91 1.35
C CYS A 21 6.28 -6.25 1.37
N SER A 22 7.48 -6.27 0.78
CA SER A 22 8.36 -7.44 0.82
C SER A 22 8.87 -7.75 2.24
N GLY A 23 8.71 -6.80 3.19
CA GLY A 23 9.04 -6.98 4.59
C GLY A 23 10.54 -7.07 4.85
N LEU A 24 11.38 -6.65 3.90
CA LEU A 24 12.85 -6.74 4.01
C LEU A 24 13.38 -5.98 5.25
N GLY A 25 12.74 -4.87 5.64
CA GLY A 25 13.06 -4.15 6.88
C GLY A 25 12.85 -4.97 8.17
N SER A 26 12.00 -6.01 8.12
CA SER A 26 11.73 -6.91 9.24
C SER A 26 12.67 -8.13 9.30
N LEU A 27 13.53 -8.33 8.28
CA LEU A 27 14.46 -9.47 8.19
C LEU A 27 15.34 -9.63 9.42
N ARG A 28 15.75 -8.53 10.05
CA ARG A 28 16.56 -8.56 11.28
C ARG A 28 15.83 -9.21 12.46
N ARG A 29 14.49 -9.13 12.48
CA ARG A 29 13.63 -9.70 13.53
C ARG A 29 13.08 -11.08 13.16
N ARG A 30 13.03 -11.41 11.86
CA ARG A 30 12.48 -12.66 11.30
C ARG A 30 13.32 -13.17 10.11
N PRO A 31 14.49 -13.78 10.37
CA PRO A 31 15.44 -14.18 9.34
C PRO A 31 14.94 -15.32 8.43
N GLU A 32 13.90 -16.05 8.81
CA GLU A 32 13.22 -17.07 7.99
C GLU A 32 12.49 -16.48 6.77
N ALA A 33 12.14 -15.19 6.81
CA ALA A 33 11.46 -14.51 5.71
C ALA A 33 12.32 -14.43 4.43
N ARG A 34 13.65 -14.51 4.55
CA ARG A 34 14.57 -14.48 3.40
C ARG A 34 14.41 -15.67 2.45
N TRP A 35 13.99 -16.82 2.98
CA TRP A 35 13.90 -18.06 2.22
C TRP A 35 12.55 -18.25 1.53
N ARG A 36 11.56 -17.40 1.86
CA ARG A 36 10.21 -17.46 1.27
C ARG A 36 10.00 -16.47 0.14
N ARG A 37 10.94 -15.58 -0.12
CA ARG A 37 10.78 -14.47 -1.07
C ARG A 37 11.54 -14.71 -2.36
N GLN A 38 10.88 -14.46 -3.48
CA GLN A 38 11.48 -14.40 -4.79
C GLN A 38 11.58 -12.95 -5.30
N PRO A 39 12.53 -12.62 -6.18
CA PRO A 39 12.60 -11.29 -6.80
C PRO A 39 11.30 -10.87 -7.49
N THR A 40 10.55 -11.82 -8.05
CA THR A 40 9.24 -11.61 -8.67
C THR A 40 8.20 -11.05 -7.71
N ASP A 41 8.25 -11.44 -6.42
CA ASP A 41 7.32 -10.95 -5.40
C ASP A 41 7.40 -9.42 -5.23
N VAL A 42 8.58 -8.83 -5.45
CA VAL A 42 8.77 -7.38 -5.31
C VAL A 42 7.98 -6.63 -6.39
N ALA A 43 8.00 -7.12 -7.62
CA ALA A 43 7.29 -6.50 -8.73
C ALA A 43 5.77 -6.59 -8.54
N GLU A 44 5.26 -7.76 -8.15
CA GLU A 44 3.83 -7.95 -7.88
C GLU A 44 3.35 -7.09 -6.71
N LEU A 45 4.15 -6.99 -5.64
CA LEU A 45 3.83 -6.13 -4.51
C LEU A 45 3.87 -4.65 -4.86
N ALA A 46 4.83 -4.21 -5.68
CA ALA A 46 4.89 -2.83 -6.14
C ALA A 46 3.64 -2.44 -6.95
N GLU A 47 3.16 -3.34 -7.82
CA GLU A 47 1.95 -3.10 -8.60
C GLU A 47 0.71 -3.03 -7.68
N LEU A 48 0.59 -3.94 -6.72
CA LEU A 48 -0.48 -3.90 -5.73
C LEU A 48 -0.45 -2.61 -4.89
N GLN A 49 0.72 -2.20 -4.43
CA GLN A 49 0.90 -0.95 -3.67
C GLN A 49 0.44 0.26 -4.48
N ARG A 50 0.76 0.31 -5.77
CA ARG A 50 0.33 1.35 -6.70
C ARG A 50 -1.19 1.42 -6.81
N GLU A 51 -1.86 0.28 -7.02
CA GLU A 51 -3.32 0.23 -7.11
C GLU A 51 -4.00 0.71 -5.82
N LEU A 52 -3.45 0.34 -4.66
CA LEU A 52 -3.98 0.77 -3.36
C LEU A 52 -3.80 2.28 -3.16
N LEU A 53 -2.62 2.82 -3.50
CA LEU A 53 -2.34 4.25 -3.39
C LEU A 53 -3.23 5.08 -4.33
N VAL A 54 -3.42 4.63 -5.58
CA VAL A 54 -4.33 5.28 -6.54
C VAL A 54 -5.75 5.34 -5.99
N SER A 55 -6.24 4.24 -5.41
CA SER A 55 -7.57 4.23 -4.80
C SER A 55 -7.68 5.18 -3.61
N ALA A 56 -6.66 5.25 -2.77
CA ALA A 56 -6.62 6.16 -1.63
C ALA A 56 -6.63 7.65 -2.06
N LEU A 57 -5.87 7.98 -3.11
CA LEU A 57 -5.84 9.33 -3.67
C LEU A 57 -7.18 9.76 -4.28
N ALA A 58 -7.95 8.83 -4.84
CA ALA A 58 -9.30 9.12 -5.33
C ALA A 58 -10.33 9.23 -4.19
N ALA A 59 -10.14 8.49 -3.09
CA ALA A 59 -11.04 8.51 -1.94
C ALA A 59 -10.87 9.77 -1.07
N VAL A 60 -9.66 10.34 -1.02
CA VAL A 60 -9.40 11.55 -0.24
C VAL A 60 -9.95 12.79 -0.93
N ARG A 61 -10.53 13.73 -0.18
CA ARG A 61 -10.98 15.02 -0.73
C ARG A 61 -9.80 15.85 -1.21
N VAL A 62 -10.08 16.83 -2.07
CA VAL A 62 -9.11 17.87 -2.42
C VAL A 62 -8.64 18.59 -1.16
N GLY A 63 -7.32 18.68 -0.99
CA GLY A 63 -6.68 19.24 0.21
C GLY A 63 -6.69 18.32 1.43
N GLY A 64 -7.11 17.06 1.31
CA GLY A 64 -6.94 16.04 2.34
C GLY A 64 -5.55 15.38 2.30
N LEU A 65 -5.31 14.46 3.23
CA LEU A 65 -3.99 13.85 3.43
C LEU A 65 -4.01 12.34 3.19
N VAL A 66 -3.03 11.84 2.44
CA VAL A 66 -2.76 10.40 2.32
C VAL A 66 -1.40 10.09 2.96
N ALA A 67 -1.40 9.19 3.93
CA ALA A 67 -0.17 8.63 4.49
C ALA A 67 0.08 7.25 3.86
N TYR A 68 1.31 6.99 3.44
CA TYR A 68 1.74 5.74 2.82
C TYR A 68 2.87 5.11 3.63
N VAL A 69 2.72 3.85 4.02
CA VAL A 69 3.65 3.12 4.88
C VAL A 69 3.93 1.74 4.28
N THR A 70 5.19 1.31 4.33
CA THR A 70 5.70 0.00 3.87
C THR A 70 6.63 -0.58 4.91
#